data_AF-A0A6L8E7V8-F1
#
_entry.id   AF-A0A6L8E7V8-F1
#
_cell.length_a   1.000
_cell.length_b   1.000
_cell.length_c   1.000
_cell.angle_alpha   90.00
_cell.angle_beta   90.00
_cell.angle_gamma   90.00
#
_symmetry.space_group_name_H-M   'P 1'
#
loop_
_entity.id
_entity.type
_entity.pdbx_description
1 polymer ?
#
loop_
_entity_poly.entity_id
_entity_poly.type
_entity_poly.pdbx_seq_one_letter_code
_entity_poly.pdbx_strand_id
1 'polypeptide(L)'
;MVVPVEESCSHRAGLFRPPCGRDAVAFCVYCGAPFCAEHGERNDDYTDVCVRKRCRAKYADVHEHRDFVRRHADSNRMSVCAHDDCRERMQHRCARCGLEFCEEHVAQRDTVDPNDPKRVEVRALVCEHCHERRKLWR
;
A
#
# COMPACT_ATOMS: atom_id res chain seq x y z
N MET A 1 22.15 13.66 4.95
CA MET A 1 23.07 12.74 5.67
C MET A 1 22.60 11.33 5.42
N VAL A 2 23.40 10.49 4.75
CA VAL A 2 23.10 9.07 4.56
C VAL A 2 23.59 8.36 5.81
N VAL A 3 22.69 7.78 6.61
CA VAL A 3 23.09 6.95 7.75
C VAL A 3 23.67 5.66 7.19
N PRO A 4 24.93 5.32 7.44
CA PRO A 4 25.50 4.07 6.97
C PRO A 4 24.75 2.90 7.60
N VAL A 5 24.35 1.95 6.78
CA VAL A 5 23.75 0.70 7.25
C VAL A 5 24.89 -0.28 7.48
N GLU A 6 25.24 -0.53 8.73
CA GLU A 6 26.25 -1.53 9.11
C GLU A 6 25.68 -2.96 9.06
N GLU A 7 24.96 -3.28 7.98
CA GLU A 7 24.40 -4.61 7.77
C GLU A 7 24.69 -5.12 6.35
N SER A 8 24.62 -6.43 6.19
CA SER A 8 24.77 -7.09 4.89
C SER A 8 23.41 -7.41 4.27
N CYS A 9 23.36 -7.40 2.94
CA CYS A 9 22.17 -7.71 2.18
C CYS A 9 21.67 -9.14 2.46
N SER A 10 20.43 -9.22 2.93
CA SER A 10 19.75 -10.47 3.31
C SER A 10 18.98 -11.13 2.16
N HIS A 11 19.16 -10.66 0.91
CA HIS A 11 18.46 -11.22 -0.24
C HIS A 11 18.89 -12.67 -0.50
N ARG A 12 17.92 -13.55 -0.78
CA ARG A 12 18.15 -14.96 -1.13
C ARG A 12 17.43 -15.28 -2.44
N ALA A 13 18.17 -15.79 -3.41
CA ALA A 13 17.64 -16.20 -4.71
C ALA A 13 17.00 -17.61 -4.72
N GLY A 14 16.92 -18.27 -3.56
CA GLY A 14 16.32 -19.61 -3.42
C GLY A 14 16.55 -20.20 -2.02
N LEU A 15 15.86 -21.31 -1.70
CA LEU A 15 15.87 -21.93 -0.37
C LEU A 15 17.26 -22.40 0.08
N PHE A 16 18.09 -22.86 -0.85
CA PHE A 16 19.42 -23.42 -0.57
C PHE A 16 20.59 -22.49 -0.93
N ARG A 17 20.31 -21.28 -1.44
CA ARG A 17 21.38 -20.33 -1.77
C ARG A 17 21.76 -19.49 -0.55
N PRO A 18 23.06 -19.18 -0.37
CA PRO A 18 23.48 -18.24 0.65
C PRO A 18 22.84 -16.85 0.39
N PRO A 19 22.68 -16.04 1.44
CA PRO A 19 22.28 -14.64 1.26
C PRO A 19 23.35 -13.89 0.46
N CYS A 20 22.94 -12.82 -0.21
CA CYS A 20 23.80 -11.98 -1.05
C CYS A 20 25.10 -11.53 -0.33
N GLY A 21 25.00 -11.08 0.93
CA GLY A 21 26.16 -10.77 1.77
C GLY A 21 26.90 -9.46 1.46
N ARG A 22 26.58 -8.78 0.35
CA ARG A 22 27.11 -7.44 0.03
C ARG A 22 26.61 -6.37 0.99
N ASP A 23 27.35 -5.27 1.11
CA ASP A 23 26.99 -4.12 1.95
C ASP A 23 25.57 -3.62 1.63
N ALA A 24 24.77 -3.47 2.67
CA ALA A 24 23.44 -2.93 2.53
C ALA A 24 23.52 -1.41 2.32
N VAL A 25 22.68 -0.92 1.42
CA VAL A 25 22.54 0.51 1.14
C VAL A 25 21.31 1.12 1.80
N ALA A 26 20.35 0.27 2.21
CA ALA A 26 19.08 0.65 2.81
C ALA A 26 18.34 -0.55 3.43
N PHE A 27 17.24 -0.25 4.13
CA PHE A 27 16.28 -1.23 4.65
C PHE A 27 14.95 -1.13 3.91
N CYS A 28 14.35 -2.29 3.62
CA CYS A 28 13.05 -2.32 2.96
C CYS A 28 11.93 -1.87 3.91
N VAL A 29 11.21 -0.80 3.57
CA VAL A 29 10.12 -0.24 4.40
C VAL A 29 8.98 -1.23 4.69
N TYR A 30 8.82 -2.27 3.86
CA TYR A 30 7.72 -3.23 4.02
C TYR A 30 8.07 -4.50 4.79
N CYS A 31 9.33 -4.89 4.83
CA CYS A 31 9.75 -6.13 5.48
C CYS A 31 10.92 -5.97 6.46
N GLY A 32 11.45 -4.75 6.61
CA GLY A 32 12.56 -4.42 7.50
C GLY A 32 13.91 -5.01 7.10
N ALA A 33 14.00 -5.70 5.96
CA ALA A 33 15.20 -6.43 5.60
C ALA A 33 16.24 -5.53 4.90
N PRO A 34 17.54 -5.65 5.23
CA PRO A 34 18.61 -4.92 4.57
C PRO A 34 18.82 -5.41 3.14
N PHE A 35 19.10 -4.49 2.21
CA PHE A 35 19.37 -4.81 0.81
C PHE A 35 20.52 -3.97 0.22
N CYS A 36 21.25 -4.53 -0.75
CA CYS A 36 22.29 -3.82 -1.51
C CYS A 36 21.71 -3.18 -2.79
N ALA A 37 22.50 -2.37 -3.49
CA ALA A 37 22.07 -1.63 -4.69
C ALA A 37 21.52 -2.50 -5.84
N GLU A 38 21.82 -3.80 -5.88
CA GLU A 38 21.25 -4.73 -6.88
C GLU A 38 19.96 -5.43 -6.43
N HIS A 39 19.69 -5.45 -5.12
CA HIS A 39 18.56 -6.19 -4.53
C HIS A 39 17.51 -5.27 -3.90
N GLY A 40 17.54 -4.00 -4.24
CA GLY A 40 16.45 -3.08 -3.98
C GLY A 40 16.67 -1.75 -4.67
N GLU A 41 15.74 -0.86 -4.43
CA GLU A 41 15.68 0.46 -5.03
C GLU A 41 15.50 1.48 -3.90
N ARG A 42 16.27 2.56 -3.99
CA ARG A 42 16.13 3.71 -3.11
C ARG A 42 15.32 4.77 -3.83
N ASN A 43 14.28 5.26 -3.18
CA ASN A 43 13.39 6.27 -3.76
C ASN A 43 13.54 7.60 -3.02
N ASP A 44 13.30 8.69 -3.75
CA ASP A 44 13.45 10.05 -3.21
C ASP A 44 12.43 10.38 -2.11
N ASP A 45 11.33 9.62 -2.04
CA ASP A 45 10.28 9.74 -1.01
C ASP A 45 10.55 8.88 0.23
N TYR A 46 11.80 8.44 0.42
CA TYR A 46 12.23 7.53 1.50
C TYR A 46 11.56 6.15 1.46
N THR A 47 10.92 5.79 0.34
CA THR A 47 10.30 4.47 0.15
C THR A 47 11.33 3.49 -0.39
N ASP A 48 12.28 3.09 0.44
CA ASP A 48 13.31 2.11 0.06
C ASP A 48 12.71 0.69 0.01
N VAL A 49 12.83 -0.02 -1.12
CA VAL A 49 12.11 -1.29 -1.35
C VAL A 49 13.04 -2.37 -1.90
N CYS A 50 13.05 -3.54 -1.27
CA CYS A 50 13.79 -4.70 -1.79
C CYS A 50 13.08 -5.38 -2.98
N VAL A 51 13.83 -6.15 -3.77
CA VAL A 51 13.33 -6.85 -4.97
C VAL A 51 12.37 -8.01 -4.70
N ARG A 52 12.03 -8.32 -3.44
CA ARG A 52 11.10 -9.42 -3.13
C ARG A 52 9.73 -9.14 -3.75
N LYS A 53 9.15 -10.15 -4.41
CA LYS A 53 7.86 -10.05 -5.12
C LYS A 53 6.76 -9.36 -4.29
N ARG A 54 6.58 -9.76 -3.02
CA ARG A 54 5.57 -9.18 -2.13
C ARG A 54 5.83 -7.71 -1.80
N CYS A 55 7.09 -7.30 -1.66
CA CYS A 55 7.45 -5.91 -1.35
C CYS A 55 7.29 -5.01 -2.58
N ARG A 56 7.69 -5.49 -3.76
CA ARG A 56 7.43 -4.81 -5.05
C ARG A 56 5.93 -4.66 -5.32
N ALA A 57 5.12 -5.69 -5.03
CA ALA A 57 3.67 -5.60 -5.18
C ALA A 57 3.06 -4.54 -4.25
N LYS A 58 3.48 -4.48 -2.97
CA LYS A 58 3.03 -3.44 -2.03
C LYS A 58 3.43 -2.03 -2.47
N TYR A 59 4.62 -1.88 -3.04
CA TYR A 59 5.08 -0.61 -3.61
C TYR A 59 4.18 -0.14 -4.76
N ALA A 60 3.94 -1.02 -5.73
CA ALA A 60 3.05 -0.74 -6.85
C ALA A 60 1.63 -0.39 -6.39
N ASP A 61 1.09 -1.15 -5.43
CA ASP A 61 -0.23 -0.90 -4.83
C ASP A 61 -0.35 0.49 -4.19
N VAL A 62 0.68 0.98 -3.51
CA VAL A 62 0.64 2.33 -2.90
C VAL A 62 0.55 3.40 -3.99
N HIS A 63 1.32 3.27 -5.06
CA HIS A 63 1.29 4.21 -6.18
C HIS A 63 -0.02 4.16 -6.95
N GLU A 64 -0.49 2.96 -7.29
CA GLU A 64 -1.78 2.75 -7.93
C GLU A 64 -2.93 3.33 -7.09
N HIS A 65 -2.86 3.17 -5.77
CA HIS A 65 -3.86 3.74 -4.87
C HIS A 65 -3.83 5.28 -4.85
N ARG A 66 -2.64 5.88 -4.81
CA ARG A 66 -2.48 7.34 -4.89
C ARG A 66 -3.07 7.88 -6.19
N ASP A 67 -2.82 7.17 -7.30
CA ASP A 67 -3.37 7.50 -8.60
C ASP A 67 -4.90 7.37 -8.64
N PHE A 68 -5.45 6.27 -8.12
CA PHE A 68 -6.88 6.08 -7.96
C PHE A 68 -7.53 7.25 -7.20
N VAL A 69 -6.98 7.61 -6.02
CA VAL A 69 -7.51 8.72 -5.22
C VAL A 69 -7.45 10.04 -5.98
N ARG A 70 -6.33 10.31 -6.66
CA ARG A 70 -6.15 11.52 -7.46
C ARG A 70 -7.14 11.60 -8.63
N ARG A 71 -7.34 10.50 -9.37
CA ARG A 71 -8.24 10.45 -10.53
C ARG A 71 -9.70 10.72 -10.16
N HIS A 72 -10.16 10.23 -9.00
CA HIS A 72 -11.56 10.41 -8.59
C HIS A 72 -11.80 11.66 -7.74
N ALA A 73 -10.76 12.35 -7.27
CA ALA A 73 -10.90 13.55 -6.44
C ALA A 73 -11.78 14.62 -7.11
N ASP A 74 -11.60 14.85 -8.42
CA ASP A 74 -12.40 15.82 -9.18
C ASP A 74 -13.88 15.43 -9.26
N SER A 75 -14.16 14.18 -9.65
CA SER A 75 -15.52 13.64 -9.74
C SER A 75 -16.24 13.71 -8.39
N ASN A 76 -15.54 13.38 -7.31
CA ASN A 76 -16.09 13.42 -5.96
C ASN A 76 -16.43 14.85 -5.52
N ARG A 77 -15.59 15.85 -5.86
CA ARG A 77 -15.93 17.27 -5.64
C ARG A 77 -17.21 17.69 -6.37
N MET A 78 -17.52 17.04 -7.48
CA MET A 78 -18.74 17.25 -8.28
C MET A 78 -19.92 16.37 -7.84
N SER A 79 -19.86 15.73 -6.67
CA SER A 79 -20.89 14.83 -6.15
C SER A 79 -21.12 13.54 -6.93
N VAL A 80 -20.12 13.10 -7.70
CA VAL A 80 -20.17 11.84 -8.47
C VAL A 80 -19.42 10.73 -7.73
N CYS A 81 -19.97 9.52 -7.79
CA CYS A 81 -19.38 8.31 -7.22
C CYS A 81 -17.92 8.11 -7.66
N ALA A 82 -17.04 7.78 -6.71
CA ALA A 82 -15.63 7.50 -6.96
C ALA A 82 -15.34 6.08 -7.48
N HIS A 83 -16.21 5.55 -8.35
CA HIS A 83 -16.02 4.28 -9.03
C HIS A 83 -15.86 4.52 -10.52
N ASP A 84 -14.99 3.75 -11.18
CA ASP A 84 -14.80 3.84 -12.63
C ASP A 84 -16.14 3.63 -13.35
N ASP A 85 -16.41 4.47 -14.34
CA ASP A 85 -17.63 4.44 -15.17
C ASP A 85 -18.98 4.63 -14.43
N CYS A 86 -18.98 4.97 -13.14
CA CYS A 86 -20.19 5.27 -12.40
C CYS A 86 -20.51 6.78 -12.41
N ARG A 87 -21.75 7.14 -12.80
CA ARG A 87 -22.23 8.54 -12.80
C ARG A 87 -23.27 8.83 -11.72
N GLU A 88 -23.54 7.87 -10.85
CA GLU A 88 -24.48 8.03 -9.76
C GLU A 88 -23.99 9.03 -8.71
N ARG A 89 -24.94 9.61 -7.99
CA ARG A 89 -24.65 10.55 -6.91
C ARG A 89 -24.01 9.84 -5.72
N MET A 90 -22.94 10.41 -5.19
CA MET A 90 -22.29 9.90 -3.97
C MET A 90 -23.13 10.16 -2.72
N GLN A 91 -23.10 9.20 -1.78
CA GLN A 91 -23.87 9.25 -0.53
C GLN A 91 -23.05 8.83 0.70
N HIS A 92 -22.06 7.96 0.52
CA HIS A 92 -21.35 7.34 1.63
C HIS A 92 -19.83 7.41 1.48
N ARG A 93 -19.13 7.62 2.59
CA ARG A 93 -17.67 7.73 2.62
C ARG A 93 -17.01 6.40 2.94
N CYS A 94 -16.01 6.04 2.15
CA CYS A 94 -15.13 4.91 2.46
C CYS A 94 -14.20 5.27 3.63
N ALA A 95 -14.22 4.47 4.70
CA ALA A 95 -13.40 4.68 5.89
C ALA A 95 -11.88 4.51 5.67
N ARG A 96 -11.45 4.03 4.50
CA ARG A 96 -10.04 3.77 4.17
C ARG A 96 -9.43 4.83 3.26
N CYS A 97 -10.06 5.15 2.14
CA CYS A 97 -9.54 6.14 1.19
C CYS A 97 -10.17 7.53 1.34
N GLY A 98 -11.24 7.67 2.11
CA GLY A 98 -11.92 8.95 2.34
C GLY A 98 -12.77 9.45 1.16
N LEU A 99 -12.74 8.79 0.00
CA LEU A 99 -13.63 9.09 -1.13
C LEU A 99 -15.07 8.66 -0.84
N GLU A 100 -16.00 9.28 -1.54
CA GLU A 100 -17.43 9.07 -1.42
C GLU A 100 -17.99 8.28 -2.62
N PHE A 101 -18.94 7.39 -2.36
CA PHE A 101 -19.47 6.41 -3.30
C PHE A 101 -21.00 6.38 -3.20
N CYS A 102 -21.66 5.88 -4.24
CA CYS A 102 -23.07 5.46 -4.14
C CYS A 102 -23.18 4.18 -3.29
N GLU A 103 -24.40 3.83 -2.92
CA GLU A 103 -24.70 2.64 -2.10
C GLU A 103 -24.18 1.32 -2.70
N GLU A 104 -24.16 1.21 -4.03
CA GLU A 104 -23.70 -0.01 -4.73
C GLU A 104 -22.18 -0.23 -4.60
N HIS A 105 -21.38 0.84 -4.65
CA HIS A 105 -19.91 0.74 -4.71
C HIS A 105 -19.22 0.82 -3.35
N VAL A 106 -20.00 0.74 -2.28
CA VAL A 106 -19.50 0.74 -0.90
C VAL A 106 -20.30 -0.24 -0.06
N ALA A 107 -19.59 -1.08 0.70
CA ALA A 107 -20.23 -2.08 1.53
C ALA A 107 -19.72 -1.99 2.96
N GLN A 108 -20.57 -2.36 3.92
CA GLN A 108 -20.15 -2.56 5.30
C GLN A 108 -19.28 -3.83 5.37
N ARG A 109 -18.03 -3.69 5.82
CA ARG A 109 -17.07 -4.77 5.91
C ARG A 109 -16.30 -4.70 7.23
N ASP A 110 -15.87 -5.85 7.72
CA ASP A 110 -14.98 -5.91 8.87
C ASP A 110 -13.59 -5.41 8.45
N THR A 111 -13.07 -4.43 9.18
CA THR A 111 -11.77 -3.83 8.95
C THR A 111 -11.08 -3.50 10.27
N VAL A 112 -9.81 -3.17 10.22
CA VAL A 112 -9.07 -2.74 11.41
C VAL A 112 -9.18 -1.23 11.52
N ASP A 113 -9.58 -0.73 12.68
CA ASP A 113 -9.58 0.71 12.96
C ASP A 113 -8.14 1.24 12.85
N PRO A 114 -7.86 2.14 11.89
CA PRO A 114 -6.52 2.71 11.74
C PRO A 114 -6.12 3.62 12.92
N ASN A 115 -7.08 4.09 13.72
CA ASN A 115 -6.86 4.98 14.85
C ASN A 115 -6.71 4.24 16.19
N ASP A 116 -7.08 2.95 16.24
CA ASP A 116 -6.93 2.14 17.46
C ASP A 116 -5.56 1.43 17.47
N PRO A 117 -4.66 1.75 18.43
CA PRO A 117 -3.35 1.10 18.53
C PRO A 117 -3.45 -0.41 18.79
N LYS A 118 -4.56 -0.89 19.37
CA LYS A 118 -4.85 -2.31 19.60
C LYS A 118 -5.36 -3.01 18.36
N ARG A 119 -5.57 -2.30 17.24
CA ARG A 119 -6.02 -2.84 15.95
C ARG A 119 -7.33 -3.63 16.08
N VAL A 120 -8.29 -3.05 16.80
CA VAL A 120 -9.62 -3.65 16.99
C VAL A 120 -10.33 -3.77 15.65
N GLU A 121 -11.00 -4.91 15.45
CA GLU A 121 -11.86 -5.11 14.29
C GLU A 121 -13.16 -4.32 14.45
N VAL A 122 -13.50 -3.53 13.44
CA VAL A 122 -14.68 -2.67 13.38
C VAL A 122 -15.42 -2.90 12.07
N ARG A 123 -16.74 -2.73 12.09
CA ARG A 123 -17.55 -2.68 10.87
C ARG A 123 -17.55 -1.26 10.31
N ALA A 124 -16.99 -1.08 9.13
CA ALA A 124 -16.94 0.20 8.46
C ALA A 124 -17.35 0.09 6.99
N LEU A 125 -17.79 1.20 6.41
CA LEU A 125 -18.06 1.29 4.98
C LEU A 125 -16.72 1.33 4.22
N VAL A 126 -16.53 0.37 3.31
CA VAL A 126 -15.28 0.21 2.55
C VAL A 126 -15.64 -0.03 1.08
N CYS A 127 -15.06 0.77 0.18
CA CYS A 127 -15.22 0.58 -1.26
C CYS A 127 -14.53 -0.70 -1.76
N GLU A 128 -14.94 -1.20 -2.92
CA GLU A 128 -14.35 -2.41 -3.53
C GLU A 128 -12.83 -2.30 -3.71
N HIS A 129 -12.34 -1.19 -4.28
CA HIS A 129 -10.91 -0.97 -4.45
C HIS A 129 -10.13 -1.15 -3.13
N CYS A 130 -10.55 -0.52 -2.03
CA CYS A 130 -9.86 -0.66 -0.75
C CYS A 130 -9.98 -2.07 -0.14
N HIS A 131 -11.07 -2.77 -0.41
CA HIS A 131 -11.24 -4.15 0.03
C HIS A 131 -10.29 -5.10 -0.70
N GLU A 132 -10.19 -4.99 -2.03
CA GLU A 132 -9.30 -5.82 -2.84
C GLU A 132 -7.83 -5.61 -2.47
N ARG A 133 -7.43 -4.34 -2.32
CA ARG A 133 -6.09 -3.99 -1.84
C ARG A 133 -5.75 -4.69 -0.53
N ARG A 134 -6.71 -4.82 0.40
CA ARG A 134 -6.44 -5.42 1.71
C ARG A 134 -5.93 -6.87 1.60
N LYS A 135 -6.27 -7.61 0.54
CA LYS A 135 -5.79 -8.98 0.31
C LYS A 135 -4.26 -9.05 0.18
N LEU A 136 -3.62 -8.02 -0.36
CA LEU A 136 -2.16 -7.92 -0.48
C LEU A 136 -1.46 -7.59 0.86
N TRP A 137 -2.19 -6.91 1.75
CA TRP A 137 -1.67 -6.38 3.02
C TRP A 137 -1.97 -7.26 4.24
N ARG A 138 -2.70 -8.37 4.06
CA ARG A 138 -2.74 -9.46 5.04
C ARG A 138 -1.45 -10.27 4.96
#